data_AF-A0A917A952-F1
#
_entry.id   AF-A0A917A952-F1
#
_cell.length_a   1.000
_cell.length_b   1.000
_cell.length_c   1.000
_cell.angle_alpha   90.00
_cell.angle_beta   90.00
_cell.angle_gamma   90.00
#
_symmetry.space_group_name_H-M   'P 1'
#
loop_
_entity.id
_entity.type
_entity.pdbx_description
1 polymer ?
#
loop_
_entity_poly.entity_id
_entity_poly.type
_entity_poly.pdbx_seq_one_letter_code
_entity_poly.pdbx_strand_id
1 'polypeptide(L)'
;MKKSMYSIFPLLLCSILISGCGERSNSSVSQSAKQQASVSTVHVETEAKSSAKVQSTSSSSETSGVQDKARISNSDTIASSAKAPSLVDLRELADLKAGLEDPKVLAGLNAGVDLSTPTTSEASNPASGQKHVLTVKGQIQQVWNYCAPTTVSMMLASRGIEANQFQLAKEMGTYDPFGTHNKDAIRILNKYLFGYEYPSAQQPGYRLETVRNASSQSEDMKKFKQRLIQNIKDGYPMYYTFDVSKVNPGKSGEHNVIGIGYLETPDGKDIELLYYLDPSPIVQDPVYGGLKTITPEELLAAMLTCEEPNYAW
;
A
#
# COMPACT_ATOMS: atom_id res chain seq x y z
N MET A 1 -14.57 -33.92 49.74
CA MET A 1 -15.59 -32.85 49.86
C MET A 1 -15.21 -31.94 51.04
N LYS A 2 -14.56 -30.81 50.78
CA LYS A 2 -14.30 -29.76 51.79
C LYS A 2 -14.46 -28.39 51.12
N LYS A 3 -15.16 -27.50 51.84
CA LYS A 3 -15.73 -26.23 51.40
C LYS A 3 -14.70 -25.10 51.34
N SER A 4 -15.02 -24.15 50.47
CA SER A 4 -14.42 -22.83 50.26
C SER A 4 -14.30 -21.99 51.54
N MET A 5 -13.20 -21.23 51.66
CA MET A 5 -13.04 -20.10 52.59
C MET A 5 -12.56 -18.86 51.82
N TYR A 6 -13.36 -17.81 51.86
CA TYR A 6 -13.00 -16.43 51.49
C TYR A 6 -12.19 -15.78 52.62
N SER A 7 -11.18 -14.97 52.27
CA SER A 7 -10.41 -14.16 53.22
C SER A 7 -10.37 -12.68 52.79
N ILE A 8 -11.22 -11.90 53.46
CA ILE A 8 -10.99 -10.62 54.17
C ILE A 8 -9.98 -9.61 53.58
N PHE A 9 -10.51 -8.44 53.20
CA PHE A 9 -9.84 -7.14 53.08
C PHE A 9 -9.81 -6.41 54.43
N PRO A 10 -8.79 -5.57 54.71
CA PRO A 10 -8.95 -4.46 55.64
C PRO A 10 -8.84 -3.09 54.94
N LEU A 11 -9.82 -2.24 55.28
CA LEU A 11 -9.85 -0.79 55.12
C LEU A 11 -8.69 -0.13 55.88
N LEU A 12 -8.08 0.92 55.31
CA LEU A 12 -7.39 1.95 56.08
C LEU A 12 -8.01 3.32 55.77
N LEU A 13 -8.71 3.85 56.77
CA LEU A 13 -9.15 5.24 56.86
C LEU A 13 -7.94 6.14 57.11
N CYS A 14 -7.86 7.27 56.40
CA CYS A 14 -7.30 8.49 56.97
C CYS A 14 -8.14 9.68 56.50
N SER A 15 -8.93 10.23 57.41
CA SER A 15 -9.61 11.51 57.27
C SER A 15 -8.84 12.52 58.10
N ILE A 16 -8.78 13.78 57.64
CA ILE A 16 -9.15 15.02 58.36
C ILE A 16 -8.57 16.23 57.57
N LEU A 17 -9.40 17.00 56.84
CA LEU A 17 -10.04 18.30 57.22
C LEU A 17 -9.01 19.48 57.19
N ILE A 18 -9.29 20.74 56.80
CA ILE A 18 -10.51 21.52 56.57
C ILE A 18 -10.11 22.90 55.98
N SER A 19 -11.01 23.48 55.18
CA SER A 19 -11.33 24.92 54.97
C SER A 19 -10.27 25.94 54.54
N GLY A 20 -10.61 26.97 53.75
CA GLY A 20 -11.96 27.48 53.51
C GLY A 20 -12.09 28.53 52.41
N CYS A 21 -13.37 28.79 52.15
CA CYS A 21 -13.98 29.67 51.17
C CYS A 21 -13.66 31.16 51.35
N GLY A 22 -13.82 31.91 50.26
CA GLY A 22 -13.97 33.36 50.27
C GLY A 22 -14.52 33.85 48.93
N GLU A 23 -15.84 34.00 48.87
CA GLU A 23 -16.64 34.53 47.76
C GLU A 23 -16.61 36.08 47.65
N ARG A 24 -17.10 36.56 46.49
CA ARG A 24 -17.85 37.80 46.20
C ARG A 24 -17.14 39.06 45.66
N SER A 25 -17.35 39.25 44.35
CA SER A 25 -18.31 40.22 43.73
C SER A 25 -17.83 41.56 43.14
N ASN A 26 -18.48 41.85 42.00
CA ASN A 26 -18.78 43.14 41.34
C ASN A 26 -17.68 43.80 40.50
N SER A 27 -17.94 44.50 39.38
CA SER A 27 -19.04 44.63 38.40
C SER A 27 -18.69 45.84 37.52
N SER A 28 -18.79 45.76 36.18
CA SER A 28 -19.06 46.85 35.22
C SER A 28 -18.93 46.26 33.80
N VAL A 29 -19.96 46.02 32.99
CA VAL A 29 -20.98 46.89 32.35
C VAL A 29 -20.41 48.03 31.50
N SER A 30 -20.47 47.83 30.18
CA SER A 30 -20.97 48.76 29.13
C SER A 30 -20.85 48.00 27.78
N GLN A 31 -21.94 47.49 27.18
CA GLN A 31 -22.80 48.15 26.15
C GLN A 31 -22.00 48.81 25.02
N SER A 32 -22.35 48.78 23.73
CA SER A 32 -23.38 48.18 22.87
C SER A 32 -23.09 48.76 21.47
N ALA A 33 -23.21 48.00 20.37
CA ALA A 33 -23.70 48.55 19.09
C ALA A 33 -23.92 47.44 18.03
N LYS A 34 -25.19 47.29 17.66
CA LYS A 34 -25.69 46.73 16.39
C LYS A 34 -25.49 47.75 15.26
N GLN A 35 -25.16 47.29 14.05
CA GLN A 35 -25.67 47.78 12.76
C GLN A 35 -25.19 46.78 11.69
N GLN A 36 -26.04 45.95 11.08
CA GLN A 36 -27.13 46.19 10.13
C GLN A 36 -26.65 46.48 8.70
N ALA A 37 -27.33 45.79 7.77
CA ALA A 37 -27.03 45.58 6.37
C ALA A 37 -26.91 46.84 5.50
N SER A 38 -26.22 46.69 4.36
CA SER A 38 -26.58 47.40 3.13
C SER A 38 -26.56 46.45 1.94
N VAL A 39 -27.77 46.26 1.42
CA VAL A 39 -28.10 45.79 0.07
C VAL A 39 -27.87 46.97 -0.88
N SER A 40 -27.33 46.69 -2.07
CA SER A 40 -27.56 47.51 -3.26
C SER A 40 -27.87 46.60 -4.44
N THR A 41 -29.16 46.52 -4.80
CA THR A 41 -29.70 46.26 -6.15
C THR A 41 -29.93 47.67 -6.76
N VAL A 42 -29.90 48.01 -8.06
CA VAL A 42 -30.59 47.49 -9.27
C VAL A 42 -30.08 48.30 -10.49
N HIS A 43 -29.94 47.66 -11.66
CA HIS A 43 -30.44 48.06 -13.02
C HIS A 43 -29.79 47.10 -14.04
N VAL A 44 -30.44 46.07 -14.59
CA VAL A 44 -31.60 45.98 -15.52
C VAL A 44 -31.35 46.69 -16.86
N GLU A 45 -31.13 45.88 -17.91
CA GLU A 45 -31.86 45.80 -19.21
C GLU A 45 -31.14 44.73 -20.08
N THR A 46 -31.75 43.57 -20.39
CA THR A 46 -32.49 43.23 -21.65
C THR A 46 -31.69 43.57 -22.92
N GLU A 47 -31.33 42.63 -23.82
CA GLU A 47 -32.14 41.93 -24.83
C GLU A 47 -31.30 40.74 -25.40
N ALA A 48 -31.79 39.50 -25.48
CA ALA A 48 -32.61 38.85 -26.53
C ALA A 48 -31.92 38.51 -27.89
N LYS A 49 -32.07 37.21 -28.27
CA LYS A 49 -32.00 36.60 -29.63
C LYS A 49 -30.61 36.49 -30.29
N SER A 50 -30.27 35.46 -31.08
CA SER A 50 -31.00 34.34 -31.68
C SER A 50 -30.02 33.29 -32.21
N SER A 51 -30.44 32.03 -32.14
CA SER A 51 -30.19 30.88 -33.02
C SER A 51 -29.42 31.07 -34.33
N ALA A 52 -28.55 30.11 -34.65
CA ALA A 52 -28.64 29.32 -35.89
C ALA A 52 -27.75 28.06 -35.82
N LYS A 53 -28.40 26.91 -36.02
CA LYS A 53 -27.89 25.57 -36.33
C LYS A 53 -27.98 25.39 -37.85
N VAL A 54 -27.06 24.63 -38.46
CA VAL A 54 -27.14 23.80 -39.71
C VAL A 54 -25.67 23.61 -40.17
N GLN A 55 -25.02 22.44 -40.05
CA GLN A 55 -25.22 21.12 -40.68
C GLN A 55 -24.50 20.97 -42.05
N SER A 56 -23.41 20.19 -41.99
CA SER A 56 -22.79 19.24 -42.96
C SER A 56 -23.08 19.28 -44.46
N THR A 57 -22.02 19.05 -45.27
CA THR A 57 -21.85 18.08 -46.41
C THR A 57 -20.53 18.42 -47.14
N SER A 58 -19.47 17.59 -47.13
CA SER A 58 -19.14 16.39 -47.94
C SER A 58 -18.60 16.64 -49.37
N SER A 59 -17.61 15.81 -49.74
CA SER A 59 -17.10 15.38 -51.07
C SER A 59 -16.25 16.37 -51.89
N SER A 60 -14.93 16.13 -52.01
CA SER A 60 -14.18 15.50 -53.15
C SER A 60 -13.94 16.48 -54.31
N SER A 61 -12.76 16.63 -54.92
CA SER A 61 -11.96 15.61 -55.63
C SER A 61 -10.69 16.27 -56.22
N GLU A 62 -9.59 15.49 -56.29
CA GLU A 62 -8.52 15.46 -57.31
C GLU A 62 -7.71 16.76 -57.58
N THR A 63 -6.39 16.77 -57.78
CA THR A 63 -5.59 16.00 -58.75
C THR A 63 -4.08 16.10 -58.42
N SER A 64 -3.33 15.00 -58.67
CA SER A 64 -1.95 14.89 -59.19
C SER A 64 -0.91 15.96 -58.81
N GLY A 65 0.24 15.65 -58.19
CA GLY A 65 1.19 14.59 -58.56
C GLY A 65 2.52 15.28 -58.94
N VAL A 66 3.66 14.74 -58.47
CA VAL A 66 5.01 14.73 -59.09
C VAL A 66 6.10 14.58 -58.01
N GLN A 67 6.62 13.35 -57.99
CA GLN A 67 8.03 12.92 -57.98
C GLN A 67 8.91 12.98 -56.72
N ASP A 68 9.21 11.76 -56.28
CA ASP A 68 10.41 11.26 -55.61
C ASP A 68 11.74 11.85 -56.08
N LYS A 69 12.68 12.06 -55.15
CA LYS A 69 13.98 11.33 -55.17
C LYS A 69 14.79 11.49 -53.88
N ALA A 70 15.38 10.37 -53.49
CA ALA A 70 16.21 10.15 -52.32
C ALA A 70 17.61 10.81 -52.33
N ARG A 71 18.19 10.92 -51.12
CA ARG A 71 19.47 10.31 -50.66
C ARG A 71 20.47 11.29 -50.00
N ILE A 72 21.24 10.73 -49.05
CA ILE A 72 22.53 11.14 -48.44
C ILE A 72 22.34 11.91 -47.11
N SER A 73 22.52 11.36 -45.89
CA SER A 73 23.62 10.62 -45.20
C SER A 73 24.76 11.49 -44.61
N ASN A 74 24.90 11.41 -43.27
CA ASN A 74 26.04 11.73 -42.38
C ASN A 74 26.37 13.22 -42.15
N SER A 75 26.84 13.71 -41.00
CA SER A 75 27.18 13.18 -39.66
C SER A 75 27.38 14.38 -38.70
N ASP A 76 27.51 14.05 -37.41
CA ASP A 76 28.26 14.77 -36.37
C ASP A 76 27.52 15.49 -35.22
N THR A 77 27.29 14.68 -34.17
CA THR A 77 27.94 14.77 -32.84
C THR A 77 27.92 16.11 -32.08
N ILE A 78 27.14 16.16 -30.99
CA ILE A 78 27.59 16.74 -29.71
C ILE A 78 27.24 15.76 -28.59
N ALA A 79 28.29 15.33 -27.88
CA ALA A 79 28.25 14.50 -26.69
C ALA A 79 27.78 15.32 -25.47
N SER A 80 26.95 14.72 -24.62
CA SER A 80 26.85 15.08 -23.20
C SER A 80 26.77 13.83 -22.35
N SER A 81 27.74 13.74 -21.45
CA SER A 81 27.99 12.67 -20.50
C SER A 81 26.99 12.74 -19.35
N ALA A 82 26.18 11.71 -19.18
CA ALA A 82 25.58 11.34 -17.90
C ALA A 82 25.69 9.82 -17.75
N LYS A 83 26.58 9.39 -16.85
CA LYS A 83 26.88 7.99 -16.55
C LYS A 83 25.67 7.37 -15.84
N ALA A 84 24.88 6.59 -16.56
CA ALA A 84 23.85 5.73 -16.00
C ALA A 84 24.50 4.71 -15.03
N PRO A 85 23.87 4.38 -13.90
CA PRO A 85 24.35 3.30 -13.04
C PRO A 85 24.29 1.99 -13.82
N SER A 86 25.37 1.22 -13.73
CA SER A 86 25.58 -0.04 -14.44
C SER A 86 24.50 -1.06 -14.09
N LEU A 87 23.92 -1.68 -15.13
CA LEU A 87 23.22 -2.96 -15.06
C LEU A 87 24.11 -3.96 -14.30
N VAL A 88 23.85 -4.12 -13.01
CA VAL A 88 24.24 -5.34 -12.29
C VAL A 88 23.21 -6.40 -12.69
N ASP A 89 23.69 -7.62 -12.87
CA ASP A 89 23.22 -8.59 -13.85
C ASP A 89 21.83 -9.17 -13.53
N LEU A 90 20.79 -8.70 -14.23
CA LEU A 90 19.44 -9.27 -14.18
C LEU A 90 19.41 -10.77 -14.55
N ARG A 91 20.47 -11.30 -15.19
CA ARG A 91 20.63 -12.73 -15.47
C ARG A 91 21.09 -13.53 -14.24
N GLU A 92 21.94 -12.94 -13.39
CA GLU A 92 22.40 -13.57 -12.15
C GLU A 92 21.25 -13.74 -11.15
N LEU A 93 20.28 -12.81 -11.15
CA LEU A 93 19.03 -12.92 -10.37
C LEU A 93 18.07 -13.99 -10.91
N ALA A 94 18.03 -14.21 -12.23
CA ALA A 94 17.17 -15.21 -12.85
C ALA A 94 17.64 -16.65 -12.59
N ASP A 95 18.96 -16.88 -12.50
CA ASP A 95 19.54 -18.20 -12.25
C ASP A 95 19.34 -18.66 -10.79
N LEU A 96 19.28 -17.71 -9.82
CA LEU A 96 18.87 -18.00 -8.44
C LEU A 96 17.40 -18.45 -8.37
N LYS A 97 16.51 -17.82 -9.14
CA LYS A 97 15.07 -18.10 -9.16
C LYS A 97 14.72 -19.53 -9.59
N ALA A 98 15.47 -20.11 -10.52
CA ALA A 98 15.18 -21.42 -11.10
C ALA A 98 15.39 -22.61 -10.12
N GLY A 99 16.17 -22.42 -9.05
CA GLY A 99 16.44 -23.45 -8.04
C GLY A 99 15.47 -23.49 -6.86
N LEU A 100 14.57 -22.51 -6.73
CA LEU A 100 13.91 -22.16 -5.47
C LEU A 100 12.36 -22.26 -5.48
N GLU A 101 11.77 -22.66 -6.60
CA GLU A 101 10.33 -22.94 -6.70
C GLU A 101 10.02 -24.41 -6.34
N ASP A 102 10.35 -24.87 -5.12
CA ASP A 102 9.89 -26.19 -4.66
C ASP A 102 8.36 -26.17 -4.53
N PRO A 103 7.63 -26.98 -5.32
CA PRO A 103 6.18 -26.91 -5.36
C PRO A 103 5.46 -27.26 -4.08
N LYS A 104 6.11 -28.02 -3.19
CA LYS A 104 5.49 -28.50 -1.94
C LYS A 104 5.47 -27.43 -0.86
N VAL A 105 6.44 -26.53 -0.85
CA VAL A 105 6.61 -25.50 0.21
C VAL A 105 5.65 -24.31 0.02
N LEU A 106 5.26 -24.02 -1.22
CA LEU A 106 4.34 -22.94 -1.56
C LEU A 106 2.87 -23.37 -1.47
N ALA A 107 2.55 -24.64 -1.75
CA ALA A 107 1.18 -25.17 -1.68
C ALA A 107 0.58 -25.18 -0.26
N GLY A 108 1.40 -25.38 0.77
CA GLY A 108 0.94 -25.44 2.17
C GLY A 108 0.42 -24.12 2.75
N LEU A 109 0.81 -22.98 2.19
CA LEU A 109 0.38 -21.65 2.65
C LEU A 109 -1.03 -21.26 2.17
N ASN A 110 -1.47 -21.80 1.04
CA ASN A 110 -2.77 -21.50 0.45
C ASN A 110 -3.95 -22.20 1.13
N ALA A 111 -3.70 -23.25 1.89
CA ALA A 111 -4.74 -24.06 2.51
C ALA A 111 -5.30 -23.47 3.81
N GLY A 112 -4.87 -22.28 4.25
CA GLY A 112 -5.38 -21.64 5.46
C GLY A 112 -5.09 -22.45 6.73
N VAL A 113 -3.91 -23.06 6.81
CA VAL A 113 -3.50 -23.82 8.01
C VAL A 113 -3.24 -22.86 9.16
N ASP A 114 -3.98 -23.04 10.24
CA ASP A 114 -3.77 -22.39 11.54
C ASP A 114 -2.42 -22.83 12.12
N LEU A 115 -1.46 -21.90 12.20
CA LEU A 115 -0.14 -22.13 12.81
C LEU A 115 -0.03 -21.61 14.26
N SER A 116 -1.13 -21.55 15.00
CA SER A 116 -1.12 -21.18 16.43
C SER A 116 -0.61 -22.29 17.36
N THR A 117 -0.07 -23.39 16.83
CA THR A 117 0.50 -24.52 17.61
C THR A 117 1.93 -24.78 17.16
N PRO A 118 2.90 -25.02 18.08
CA PRO A 118 4.26 -25.38 17.71
C PRO A 118 4.23 -26.80 17.13
N THR A 119 4.04 -26.91 15.81
CA THR A 119 4.07 -28.18 15.12
C THR A 119 5.53 -28.61 14.96
N THR A 120 5.83 -29.72 15.63
CA THR A 120 7.05 -30.52 15.55
C THR A 120 7.66 -30.56 14.15
N SER A 121 8.95 -30.22 14.10
CA SER A 121 9.89 -30.36 13.00
C SER A 121 9.49 -31.38 11.91
N GLU A 122 8.95 -30.91 10.79
CA GLU A 122 9.33 -31.49 9.51
C GLU A 122 10.77 -31.07 9.25
N ALA A 123 11.65 -32.05 9.06
CA ALA A 123 13.06 -31.83 8.82
C ALA A 123 13.25 -31.02 7.53
N SER A 124 13.32 -29.69 7.68
CA SER A 124 13.81 -28.78 6.65
C SER A 124 15.22 -29.24 6.28
N ASN A 125 15.45 -29.45 4.99
CA ASN A 125 16.79 -29.64 4.47
C ASN A 125 17.68 -28.52 5.04
N PRO A 126 18.77 -28.81 5.79
CA PRO A 126 19.59 -27.79 6.48
C PRO A 126 20.30 -26.81 5.54
N ALA A 127 20.05 -26.91 4.23
CA ALA A 127 20.55 -26.02 3.19
C ALA A 127 19.60 -24.85 2.83
N SER A 128 18.33 -24.86 3.28
CA SER A 128 17.37 -23.77 3.03
C SER A 128 17.19 -22.91 4.28
N GLY A 129 17.22 -21.59 4.15
CA GLY A 129 17.06 -20.67 5.29
C GLY A 129 15.67 -20.72 5.95
N GLN A 130 15.50 -20.00 7.06
CA GLN A 130 14.26 -20.04 7.84
C GLN A 130 13.15 -19.22 7.17
N LYS A 131 11.93 -19.77 7.14
CA LYS A 131 10.75 -19.14 6.56
C LYS A 131 9.86 -18.53 7.64
N HIS A 132 9.47 -17.27 7.45
CA HIS A 132 8.60 -16.49 8.35
C HIS A 132 7.41 -15.94 7.55
N VAL A 133 6.25 -16.59 7.64
CA VAL A 133 5.07 -16.23 6.82
C VAL A 133 3.80 -16.21 7.68
N LEU A 134 3.01 -15.15 7.51
CA LEU A 134 1.68 -15.00 8.11
C LEU A 134 0.66 -15.84 7.35
N THR A 135 -0.26 -16.48 8.09
CA THR A 135 -1.43 -17.13 7.47
C THR A 135 -2.40 -16.07 7.00
N VAL A 136 -2.47 -15.85 5.68
CA VAL A 136 -3.42 -14.92 5.05
C VAL A 136 -4.18 -15.65 3.96
N LYS A 137 -5.52 -15.56 3.99
CA LYS A 137 -6.36 -16.07 2.91
C LYS A 137 -6.33 -15.11 1.73
N GLY A 138 -5.81 -15.58 0.60
CA GLY A 138 -5.82 -14.82 -0.66
C GLY A 138 -7.23 -14.42 -1.10
N GLN A 139 -7.34 -13.23 -1.68
CA GLN A 139 -8.57 -12.71 -2.26
C GLN A 139 -8.26 -12.15 -3.66
N ILE A 140 -9.16 -12.42 -4.60
CA ILE A 140 -9.07 -11.88 -5.97
C ILE A 140 -9.81 -10.55 -6.02
N GLN A 141 -9.22 -9.55 -6.67
CA GLN A 141 -9.88 -8.25 -6.88
C GLN A 141 -11.12 -8.41 -7.75
N GLN A 142 -12.23 -7.83 -7.31
CA GLN A 142 -13.52 -7.95 -7.97
C GLN A 142 -13.71 -6.98 -9.14
N VAL A 143 -12.99 -5.85 -9.11
CA VAL A 143 -12.98 -4.83 -10.17
C VAL A 143 -11.53 -4.55 -10.57
N TRP A 144 -11.32 -4.18 -11.83
CA TRP A 144 -9.98 -4.04 -12.43
C TRP A 144 -9.07 -3.04 -11.69
N ASN A 145 -9.64 -2.02 -11.04
CA ASN A 145 -8.93 -1.00 -10.27
C ASN A 145 -9.02 -1.19 -8.74
N TYR A 146 -9.38 -2.40 -8.26
CA TYR A 146 -9.55 -2.72 -6.84
C TYR A 146 -8.33 -3.41 -6.21
N CYS A 147 -7.13 -3.29 -6.78
CA CYS A 147 -5.92 -3.86 -6.20
C CYS A 147 -5.68 -3.38 -4.75
N ALA A 148 -5.78 -2.07 -4.49
CA ALA A 148 -5.68 -1.50 -3.13
C ALA A 148 -6.83 -1.94 -2.19
N PRO A 149 -8.12 -1.80 -2.53
CA PRO A 149 -9.22 -2.32 -1.70
C PRO A 149 -9.09 -3.81 -1.36
N THR A 150 -8.65 -4.63 -2.31
CA THR A 150 -8.46 -6.07 -2.09
C THR A 150 -7.27 -6.36 -1.20
N THR A 151 -6.17 -5.64 -1.40
CA THR A 151 -4.98 -5.71 -0.54
C THR A 151 -5.34 -5.37 0.90
N VAL A 152 -6.02 -4.25 1.13
CA VAL A 152 -6.48 -3.85 2.47
C VAL A 152 -7.48 -4.85 3.05
N SER A 153 -8.40 -5.40 2.25
CA SER A 153 -9.30 -6.47 2.69
C SER A 153 -8.54 -7.70 3.19
N MET A 154 -7.48 -8.13 2.49
CA MET A 154 -6.62 -9.23 2.94
C MET A 154 -5.86 -8.88 4.23
N MET A 155 -5.34 -7.66 4.34
CA MET A 155 -4.66 -7.19 5.55
C MET A 155 -5.59 -7.17 6.76
N LEU A 156 -6.83 -6.68 6.60
CA LEU A 156 -7.86 -6.70 7.64
C LEU A 156 -8.27 -8.12 8.02
N ALA A 157 -8.48 -8.99 7.03
CA ALA A 157 -8.85 -10.39 7.28
C ALA A 157 -7.76 -11.14 8.06
N SER A 158 -6.48 -10.86 7.82
CA SER A 158 -5.36 -11.42 8.60
C SER A 158 -5.42 -11.06 10.10
N ARG A 159 -6.18 -10.02 10.44
CA ARG A 159 -6.42 -9.54 11.81
C ARG A 159 -7.83 -9.85 12.31
N GLY A 160 -8.56 -10.73 11.62
CA GLY A 160 -9.92 -11.13 11.99
C GLY A 160 -10.99 -10.09 11.68
N ILE A 161 -10.70 -9.10 10.84
CA ILE A 161 -11.65 -8.06 10.43
C ILE A 161 -12.10 -8.32 9.00
N GLU A 162 -13.37 -8.63 8.82
CA GLU A 162 -13.96 -8.77 7.49
C GLU A 162 -14.42 -7.41 6.96
N ALA A 163 -13.93 -7.05 5.77
CA ALA A 163 -14.32 -5.84 5.07
C ALA A 163 -14.55 -6.14 3.59
N ASN A 164 -15.67 -5.67 3.05
CA ASN A 164 -16.02 -5.89 1.66
C ASN A 164 -15.23 -4.96 0.73
N GLN A 165 -14.76 -5.47 -0.42
CA GLN A 165 -13.95 -4.68 -1.37
C GLN A 165 -14.68 -3.45 -1.92
N PHE A 166 -16.00 -3.54 -2.21
CA PHE A 166 -16.78 -2.40 -2.67
C PHE A 166 -16.96 -1.33 -1.59
N GLN A 167 -17.12 -1.75 -0.33
CA GLN A 167 -17.18 -0.82 0.80
C GLN A 167 -15.84 -0.12 0.98
N LEU A 168 -14.74 -0.87 1.00
CA LEU A 168 -13.39 -0.31 1.09
C LEU A 168 -13.09 0.63 -0.09
N ALA A 169 -13.46 0.24 -1.31
CA ALA A 169 -13.29 1.08 -2.49
C ALA A 169 -14.01 2.43 -2.34
N LYS A 170 -15.24 2.42 -1.82
CA LYS A 170 -15.98 3.65 -1.53
C LYS A 170 -15.30 4.51 -0.45
N GLU A 171 -14.83 3.91 0.63
CA GLU A 171 -14.20 4.64 1.75
C GLU A 171 -12.81 5.19 1.41
N MET A 172 -12.08 4.48 0.56
CA MET A 172 -10.77 4.89 0.04
C MET A 172 -10.88 5.87 -1.13
N GLY A 173 -12.10 6.13 -1.61
CA GLY A 173 -12.32 7.00 -2.75
C GLY A 173 -11.78 6.44 -4.06
N THR A 174 -11.76 5.11 -4.21
CA THR A 174 -11.32 4.44 -5.45
C THR A 174 -12.16 4.90 -6.63
N TYR A 175 -11.50 5.29 -7.72
CA TYR A 175 -12.18 5.87 -8.89
C TYR A 175 -11.57 5.45 -10.22
N ASP A 176 -12.37 5.57 -11.27
CA ASP A 176 -11.96 5.34 -12.65
C ASP A 176 -11.38 6.64 -13.24
N PRO A 177 -10.27 6.62 -14.00
CA PRO A 177 -9.53 5.45 -14.49
C PRO A 177 -8.22 5.12 -13.71
N PHE A 178 -8.07 5.53 -12.44
CA PHE A 178 -6.75 5.46 -11.76
C PHE A 178 -6.67 4.44 -10.62
N GLY A 179 -7.77 4.16 -9.93
CA GLY A 179 -7.79 3.30 -8.75
C GLY A 179 -7.77 4.12 -7.45
N THR A 180 -6.88 3.79 -6.53
CA THR A 180 -6.85 4.33 -5.16
C THR A 180 -5.50 4.95 -4.86
N HIS A 181 -5.47 6.14 -4.27
CA HIS A 181 -4.25 6.70 -3.72
C HIS A 181 -3.82 5.92 -2.48
N ASN A 182 -2.54 5.56 -2.39
CA ASN A 182 -1.96 4.80 -1.27
C ASN A 182 -2.21 5.49 0.08
N LYS A 183 -2.19 6.83 0.11
CA LYS A 183 -2.53 7.61 1.31
C LYS A 183 -3.93 7.28 1.83
N ASP A 184 -4.90 7.08 0.95
CA ASP A 184 -6.29 6.79 1.30
C ASP A 184 -6.48 5.32 1.66
N ALA A 185 -5.80 4.40 0.97
CA ALA A 185 -5.76 2.99 1.35
C ALA A 185 -5.25 2.82 2.80
N ILE A 186 -4.12 3.46 3.14
CA ILE A 186 -3.51 3.36 4.47
C ILE A 186 -4.31 4.12 5.54
N ARG A 187 -4.90 5.27 5.19
CA ARG A 187 -5.83 6.00 6.06
C ARG A 187 -7.00 5.11 6.51
N ILE A 188 -7.63 4.42 5.57
CA ILE A 188 -8.75 3.51 5.86
C ILE A 188 -8.27 2.25 6.57
N LEU A 189 -7.15 1.65 6.17
CA LEU A 189 -6.57 0.51 6.89
C LEU A 189 -6.36 0.83 8.39
N ASN A 190 -5.76 1.99 8.69
CA ASN A 190 -5.53 2.43 10.07
C ASN A 190 -6.83 2.65 10.84
N LYS A 191 -7.83 3.24 10.20
CA LYS A 191 -9.16 3.45 10.81
C LYS A 191 -9.77 2.15 11.28
N TYR A 192 -9.70 1.09 10.46
CA TYR A 192 -10.24 -0.22 10.81
C TYR A 192 -9.41 -0.93 11.89
N LEU A 193 -8.09 -0.90 11.78
CA LEU A 193 -7.21 -1.64 12.70
C LEU A 193 -7.05 -0.98 14.07
N PHE A 194 -7.00 0.35 14.11
CA PHE A 194 -6.59 1.09 15.31
C PHE A 194 -7.61 2.14 15.76
N GLY A 195 -8.66 2.38 14.98
CA GLY A 195 -9.72 3.34 15.33
C GLY A 195 -9.40 4.79 15.00
N TYR A 196 -8.30 5.06 14.29
CA TYR A 196 -7.92 6.40 13.83
C TYR A 196 -7.23 6.32 12.46
N GLU A 197 -7.36 7.38 11.70
CA GLU A 197 -6.87 7.45 10.32
C GLU A 197 -5.38 7.80 10.22
N TYR A 198 -4.89 8.64 11.14
CA TYR A 198 -3.54 9.20 11.10
C TYR A 198 -2.81 8.93 12.42
N PRO A 199 -1.92 7.92 12.47
CA PRO A 199 -1.14 7.66 13.68
C PRO A 199 -0.18 8.81 13.97
N SER A 200 -0.12 9.24 15.24
CA SER A 200 0.98 10.09 15.71
C SER A 200 2.31 9.31 15.75
N ALA A 201 3.46 9.99 15.88
CA ALA A 201 4.77 9.35 15.70
C ALA A 201 5.03 8.16 16.63
N GLN A 202 4.52 8.16 17.86
CA GLN A 202 4.73 7.10 18.86
C GLN A 202 3.53 6.15 18.99
N GLN A 203 2.54 6.26 18.11
CA GLN A 203 1.30 5.50 18.18
C GLN A 203 1.34 4.32 17.19
N PRO A 204 0.76 3.16 17.53
CA PRO A 204 0.61 2.06 16.57
C PRO A 204 -0.08 2.53 15.28
N GLY A 205 0.27 1.97 14.14
CA GLY A 205 -0.37 2.35 12.88
C GLY A 205 0.55 2.18 11.68
N TYR A 206 -0.03 1.89 10.53
CA TYR A 206 0.68 1.81 9.27
C TYR A 206 1.16 3.20 8.82
N ARG A 207 2.42 3.27 8.36
CA ARG A 207 3.02 4.48 7.79
C ARG A 207 3.53 4.21 6.38
N LEU A 208 3.23 5.14 5.48
CA LEU A 208 3.73 5.11 4.11
C LEU A 208 5.18 5.56 4.04
N GLU A 209 5.93 4.88 3.19
CA GLU A 209 7.35 5.11 2.97
C GLU A 209 7.65 5.16 1.47
N THR A 210 8.58 6.03 1.09
CA THR A 210 9.04 6.15 -0.29
C THR A 210 10.47 5.63 -0.40
N VAL A 211 10.66 4.64 -1.26
CA VAL A 211 11.96 4.13 -1.67
C VAL A 211 12.58 5.13 -2.64
N ARG A 212 13.81 5.55 -2.34
CA ARG A 212 14.60 6.48 -3.15
C ARG A 212 15.87 5.82 -3.70
N ASN A 213 16.29 4.71 -3.08
CA ASN A 213 17.46 3.95 -3.51
C ASN A 213 17.25 2.45 -3.30
N ALA A 214 17.31 1.66 -4.36
CA ALA A 214 17.12 0.21 -4.32
C ALA A 214 18.43 -0.59 -4.13
N SER A 215 19.58 0.07 -3.99
CA SER A 215 20.84 -0.63 -3.74
C SER A 215 20.77 -1.45 -2.44
N SER A 216 21.32 -2.66 -2.47
CA SER A 216 21.35 -3.57 -1.31
C SER A 216 21.99 -2.97 -0.07
N GLN A 217 22.89 -2.00 -0.23
CA GLN A 217 23.60 -1.31 0.87
C GLN A 217 22.93 0.01 1.31
N SER A 218 21.83 0.41 0.66
CA SER A 218 21.14 1.67 0.96
C SER A 218 20.46 1.65 2.32
N GLU A 219 20.25 2.85 2.90
CA GLU A 219 19.46 2.99 4.13
C GLU A 219 17.99 2.61 3.92
N ASP A 220 17.45 2.79 2.70
CA ASP A 220 16.09 2.36 2.37
C ASP A 220 15.95 0.84 2.43
N MET A 221 16.92 0.10 1.87
CA MET A 221 16.96 -1.36 1.95
C MET A 221 17.06 -1.84 3.40
N LYS A 222 17.97 -1.27 4.19
CA LYS A 222 18.13 -1.63 5.60
C LYS A 222 16.84 -1.40 6.40
N LYS A 223 16.24 -0.22 6.26
CA LYS A 223 14.98 0.12 6.94
C LYS A 223 13.84 -0.77 6.48
N PHE A 224 13.73 -1.04 5.19
CA PHE A 224 12.71 -1.93 4.65
C PHE A 224 12.80 -3.32 5.29
N LYS A 225 13.99 -3.95 5.29
CA LYS A 225 14.20 -5.28 5.89
C LYS A 225 13.90 -5.28 7.39
N GLN A 226 14.34 -4.25 8.13
CA GLN A 226 14.04 -4.10 9.56
C GLN A 226 12.53 -4.00 9.83
N ARG A 227 11.81 -3.18 9.06
CA ARG A 227 10.37 -2.98 9.20
C ARG A 227 9.59 -4.23 8.85
N LEU A 228 9.96 -4.90 7.76
CA LEU A 228 9.39 -6.18 7.35
C LEU A 228 9.51 -7.23 8.46
N ILE A 229 10.72 -7.44 9.00
CA ILE A 229 10.94 -8.41 10.07
C ILE A 229 10.07 -8.08 11.28
N GLN A 230 10.05 -6.81 11.70
CA GLN A 230 9.24 -6.38 12.84
C GLN A 230 7.74 -6.59 12.61
N ASN A 231 7.22 -6.17 11.46
CA ASN A 231 5.81 -6.32 11.10
C ASN A 231 5.37 -7.78 11.08
N ILE A 232 6.12 -8.64 10.40
CA ILE A 232 5.81 -10.08 10.32
C ILE A 232 5.89 -10.73 11.70
N LYS A 233 6.87 -10.36 12.52
CA LYS A 233 6.97 -10.82 13.91
C LYS A 233 5.78 -10.38 14.76
N ASP A 234 5.25 -9.18 14.54
CA ASP A 234 4.10 -8.63 15.26
C ASP A 234 2.74 -9.11 14.70
N GLY A 235 2.76 -9.93 13.65
CA GLY A 235 1.56 -10.46 13.02
C GLY A 235 0.85 -9.47 12.10
N TYR A 236 1.57 -8.48 11.58
CA TYR A 236 1.08 -7.46 10.65
C TYR A 236 1.71 -7.65 9.26
N PRO A 237 0.91 -7.84 8.21
CA PRO A 237 1.44 -7.90 6.84
C PRO A 237 1.93 -6.52 6.38
N MET A 238 2.69 -6.49 5.30
CA MET A 238 3.12 -5.26 4.62
C MET A 238 2.15 -4.89 3.49
N TYR A 239 2.01 -3.60 3.20
CA TYR A 239 1.35 -3.13 1.98
C TYR A 239 2.42 -2.72 0.98
N TYR A 240 2.37 -3.22 -0.25
CA TYR A 240 3.32 -2.84 -1.32
C TYR A 240 2.60 -2.23 -2.51
N THR A 241 3.26 -1.28 -3.15
CA THR A 241 2.94 -0.67 -4.44
C THR A 241 4.19 -0.73 -5.29
N PHE A 242 4.11 -1.33 -6.47
CA PHE A 242 5.21 -1.35 -7.41
C PHE A 242 4.71 -1.21 -8.85
N ASP A 243 5.60 -0.81 -9.75
CA ASP A 243 5.34 -0.83 -11.18
C ASP A 243 5.39 -2.27 -11.70
N VAL A 244 4.22 -2.78 -12.10
CA VAL A 244 4.07 -4.18 -12.53
C VAL A 244 4.93 -4.49 -13.76
N SER A 245 5.29 -3.51 -14.58
CA SER A 245 6.14 -3.72 -15.75
C SER A 245 7.55 -4.18 -15.39
N LYS A 246 8.01 -3.89 -14.16
CA LYS A 246 9.32 -4.28 -13.64
C LYS A 246 9.35 -5.71 -13.10
N VAL A 247 8.18 -6.22 -12.70
CA VAL A 247 8.03 -7.57 -12.13
C VAL A 247 7.51 -8.56 -13.18
N ASN A 248 6.54 -8.13 -13.99
CA ASN A 248 5.87 -8.94 -15.00
C ASN A 248 5.95 -8.23 -16.38
N PRO A 249 6.93 -8.57 -17.23
CA PRO A 249 7.08 -7.96 -18.54
C PRO A 249 5.80 -8.04 -19.40
N GLY A 250 5.47 -6.94 -20.09
CA GLY A 250 4.26 -6.85 -20.93
C GLY A 250 2.99 -6.41 -20.18
N LYS A 251 3.10 -6.07 -18.89
CA LYS A 251 2.07 -5.38 -18.11
C LYS A 251 2.50 -3.94 -17.81
N SER A 252 1.57 -3.10 -17.38
CA SER A 252 1.84 -1.68 -17.08
C SER A 252 0.97 -1.17 -15.95
N GLY A 253 1.47 -0.16 -15.25
CA GLY A 253 0.76 0.54 -14.17
C GLY A 253 1.28 0.17 -12.79
N GLU A 254 0.90 0.96 -11.80
CA GLU A 254 1.13 0.64 -10.41
C GLU A 254 0.17 -0.44 -9.94
N HIS A 255 0.65 -1.32 -9.08
CA HIS A 255 -0.14 -2.42 -8.55
C HIS A 255 0.08 -2.60 -7.06
N ASN A 256 -1.01 -2.78 -6.31
CA ASN A 256 -0.96 -2.97 -4.86
C ASN A 256 -1.10 -4.44 -4.51
N VAL A 257 -0.21 -4.92 -3.63
CA VAL A 257 -0.19 -6.30 -3.14
C VAL A 257 0.10 -6.34 -1.64
N ILE A 258 -0.18 -7.48 -1.01
CA ILE A 258 0.10 -7.71 0.41
C ILE A 258 1.37 -8.53 0.60
N GLY A 259 2.36 -8.00 1.32
CA GLY A 259 3.54 -8.74 1.77
C GLY A 259 3.24 -9.55 3.02
N ILE A 260 3.40 -10.86 2.94
CA ILE A 260 2.97 -11.78 4.02
C ILE A 260 4.12 -12.47 4.74
N GLY A 261 5.37 -12.29 4.28
CA GLY A 261 6.50 -12.93 4.93
C GLY A 261 7.80 -12.84 4.15
N TYR A 262 8.79 -13.58 4.64
CA TYR A 262 10.12 -13.67 4.06
C TYR A 262 10.79 -15.03 4.30
N LEU A 263 11.82 -15.30 3.51
CA LEU A 263 12.78 -16.39 3.66
C LEU A 263 14.14 -15.77 3.99
N GLU A 264 14.77 -16.23 5.06
CA GLU A 264 16.14 -15.85 5.40
C GLU A 264 17.14 -16.54 4.48
N THR A 265 18.32 -15.95 4.32
CA THR A 265 19.48 -16.63 3.74
C THR A 265 19.84 -17.88 4.55
N PRO A 266 20.53 -18.89 3.98
CA PRO A 266 20.90 -20.09 4.72
C PRO A 266 21.73 -19.84 5.99
N ASP A 267 22.46 -18.72 6.07
CA ASP A 267 23.22 -18.32 7.26
C ASP A 267 22.42 -17.48 8.28
N GLY A 268 21.14 -17.20 8.00
CA GLY A 268 20.22 -16.46 8.88
C GLY A 268 20.58 -14.99 9.07
N LYS A 269 21.43 -14.41 8.21
CA LYS A 269 21.91 -13.03 8.38
C LYS A 269 21.19 -11.99 7.53
N ASP A 270 20.51 -12.42 6.48
CA ASP A 270 19.78 -11.53 5.59
C ASP A 270 18.50 -12.19 5.06
N ILE A 271 17.73 -11.45 4.28
CA ILE A 271 16.52 -11.92 3.61
C ILE A 271 16.85 -12.28 2.17
N GLU A 272 16.56 -13.52 1.79
CA GLU A 272 16.74 -14.04 0.44
C GLU A 272 15.51 -13.74 -0.43
N LEU A 273 14.31 -14.03 0.07
CA LEU A 273 13.05 -13.84 -0.66
C LEU A 273 11.97 -13.22 0.22
N LEU A 274 11.06 -12.51 -0.43
CA LEU A 274 9.81 -12.01 0.12
C LEU A 274 8.65 -12.85 -0.41
N TYR A 275 7.64 -13.08 0.43
CA TYR A 275 6.38 -13.69 0.02
C TYR A 275 5.28 -12.62 -0.02
N TYR A 276 4.52 -12.56 -1.12
CA TYR A 276 3.37 -11.66 -1.24
C TYR A 276 2.18 -12.35 -1.92
N LEU A 277 0.97 -11.89 -1.63
CA LEU A 277 -0.24 -12.30 -2.36
C LEU A 277 -0.65 -11.17 -3.31
N ASP A 278 -0.73 -11.52 -4.58
CA ASP A 278 -1.22 -10.64 -5.63
C ASP A 278 -2.73 -10.84 -5.82
N PRO A 279 -3.57 -9.78 -5.68
CA PRO A 279 -5.01 -9.89 -5.84
C PRO A 279 -5.45 -9.99 -7.31
N SER A 280 -4.56 -9.76 -8.28
CA SER A 280 -4.92 -9.65 -9.68
C SER A 280 -5.38 -11.00 -10.26
N PRO A 281 -6.54 -11.07 -10.93
CA PRO A 281 -7.05 -12.32 -11.49
C PRO A 281 -6.13 -12.92 -12.56
N ILE A 282 -5.29 -12.11 -13.20
CA ILE A 282 -4.44 -12.55 -14.32
C ILE A 282 -3.16 -13.27 -13.89
N VAL A 283 -2.76 -13.17 -12.62
CA VAL A 283 -1.56 -13.83 -12.09
C VAL A 283 -1.89 -15.04 -11.22
N GLN A 284 -3.19 -15.36 -11.08
CA GLN A 284 -3.63 -16.51 -10.32
C GLN A 284 -3.25 -17.81 -11.05
N ASP A 285 -2.68 -18.76 -10.32
CA ASP A 285 -2.42 -20.11 -10.84
C ASP A 285 -3.13 -21.19 -10.00
N PRO A 286 -3.36 -22.40 -10.55
CA PRO A 286 -4.11 -23.44 -9.85
C PRO A 286 -3.46 -23.99 -8.57
N VAL A 287 -2.16 -23.75 -8.36
CA VAL A 287 -1.39 -24.33 -7.24
C VAL A 287 -1.18 -23.29 -6.14
N TYR A 288 -0.67 -22.12 -6.52
CA TYR A 288 -0.30 -21.04 -5.62
C TYR A 288 -1.26 -19.86 -5.65
N GLY A 289 -2.25 -19.85 -6.53
CA GLY A 289 -3.17 -18.71 -6.65
C GLY A 289 -2.37 -17.43 -6.86
N GLY A 290 -2.58 -16.45 -5.97
CA GLY A 290 -1.88 -15.17 -5.99
C GLY A 290 -0.54 -15.17 -5.25
N LEU A 291 -0.10 -16.26 -4.63
CA LEU A 291 1.17 -16.30 -3.89
C LEU A 291 2.36 -16.24 -4.85
N LYS A 292 3.23 -15.26 -4.63
CA LYS A 292 4.44 -15.01 -5.42
C LYS A 292 5.63 -14.73 -4.51
N THR A 293 6.81 -14.85 -5.09
CA THR A 293 8.08 -14.51 -4.46
C THR A 293 8.82 -13.43 -5.25
N ILE A 294 9.62 -12.62 -4.55
CA ILE A 294 10.47 -11.57 -5.13
C ILE A 294 11.65 -11.31 -4.19
N THR A 295 12.81 -10.93 -4.72
CA THR A 295 13.92 -10.46 -3.87
C THR A 295 13.64 -9.06 -3.31
N PRO A 296 14.25 -8.67 -2.18
CA PRO A 296 14.17 -7.29 -1.70
C PRO A 296 14.64 -6.26 -2.74
N GLU A 297 15.73 -6.55 -3.45
CA GLU A 297 16.32 -5.71 -4.48
C GLU A 297 15.37 -5.49 -5.66
N GLU A 298 14.76 -6.56 -6.18
CA GLU A 298 13.78 -6.47 -7.27
C GLU A 298 12.55 -5.68 -6.85
N LEU A 299 12.04 -5.91 -5.63
CA LEU A 299 10.88 -5.18 -5.12
C LEU A 299 11.20 -3.68 -5.00
N LEU A 300 12.28 -3.31 -4.33
CA LEU A 300 12.65 -1.90 -4.17
C LEU A 300 12.95 -1.25 -5.53
N ALA A 301 13.56 -1.96 -6.47
CA ALA A 301 13.78 -1.45 -7.82
C ALA A 301 12.45 -1.19 -8.57
N ALA A 302 11.46 -2.07 -8.39
CA ALA A 302 10.13 -1.89 -8.97
C ALA A 302 9.31 -0.76 -8.30
N MET A 303 9.66 -0.39 -7.07
CA MET A 303 9.07 0.74 -6.35
C MET A 303 9.60 2.10 -6.84
N LEU A 304 10.85 2.19 -7.31
CA LEU A 304 11.47 3.47 -7.69
C LEU A 304 10.74 4.23 -8.81
N THR A 305 9.92 3.55 -9.61
CA THR A 305 9.18 4.18 -10.72
C THR A 305 7.75 4.55 -10.36
N CYS A 306 7.28 4.26 -9.15
CA CYS A 306 5.96 4.69 -8.70
C CYS A 306 5.96 6.18 -8.35
N GLU A 307 4.83 6.83 -8.62
CA GLU A 307 4.57 8.23 -8.31
C GLU A 307 4.25 8.42 -6.82
N GLU A 308 3.59 7.44 -6.20
CA GLU A 308 3.17 7.48 -4.81
C GLU A 308 4.15 6.78 -3.86
N PRO A 309 4.08 7.07 -2.54
CA PRO A 309 4.77 6.27 -1.54
C PRO A 309 4.47 4.77 -1.71
N ASN A 310 5.53 3.97 -1.58
CA ASN A 310 5.63 2.66 -2.19
C ASN A 310 5.20 1.52 -1.28
N TYR A 311 5.39 1.65 0.02
CA TYR A 311 4.98 0.59 0.95
C TYR A 311 4.49 1.17 2.26
N ALA A 312 3.71 0.37 2.99
CA ALA A 312 3.34 0.66 4.36
C ALA A 312 3.73 -0.47 5.30
N TRP A 313 4.12 -0.07 6.50
CA TRP A 313 4.54 -0.90 7.62
C TRP A 313 3.89 -0.40 8.91
#